data_AF-A0A1K0IFH3-F1
#
_entry.id   AF-A0A1K0IFH3-F1
#
_cell.length_a   1.000
_cell.length_b   1.000
_cell.length_c   1.000
_cell.angle_alpha   90.00
_cell.angle_beta   90.00
_cell.angle_gamma   90.00
#
_symmetry.space_group_name_H-M   'P 1'
#
loop_
_entity.id
_entity.type
_entity.pdbx_description
1 polymer ?
#
loop_
_entity_poly.entity_id
_entity_poly.type
_entity_poly.pdbx_seq_one_letter_code
_entity_poly.pdbx_strand_id
1 'polypeptide(L)'
;MGWLFGWRRRAGAGVVQPGEAPAGAAQDPANPIGGGLLAGLSLLLRSRYLLGIGLFVILLATASTFLYFEQARLVAEAFPERTRQTQVFSVLDATVQALTILVQLFFTGRMARRYGVTVLLTAVPLAVTCGFLVLAMLPTFGVLAGVMILRRVGEYALLRPGREMLFTVVDPETKYKAKNVIDTAVYRAGDAVSAWVKTGIDALSGHPATVALAGAVLALAWAGLGWWLGRRHEGQLGPSAGPPGRAAAAQQR
;
A
#
# COMPACT_ATOMS: atom_id res chain seq x y z
N MET A 1 10.52 22.70 17.93
CA MET A 1 9.44 21.72 18.24
C MET A 1 8.83 21.97 19.63
N GLY A 2 8.38 23.19 19.97
CA GLY A 2 7.97 23.52 21.36
C GLY A 2 6.54 24.01 21.53
N TRP A 3 6.02 24.80 20.58
CA TRP A 3 4.76 25.50 20.76
C TRP A 3 3.52 24.60 20.53
N LEU A 4 3.53 23.78 19.47
CA LEU A 4 2.45 22.83 19.17
C LEU A 4 2.25 21.77 20.27
N PHE A 5 3.35 21.25 20.82
CA PHE A 5 3.29 20.30 21.94
C PHE A 5 2.85 20.96 23.26
N GLY A 6 3.17 22.25 23.45
CA GLY A 6 2.71 23.03 24.60
C GLY A 6 1.23 23.42 24.54
N TRP A 7 0.68 23.63 23.34
CA TRP A 7 -0.76 23.87 23.14
C TRP A 7 -1.56 22.59 23.36
N ARG A 8 -1.13 21.46 22.79
CA ARG A 8 -1.83 20.16 22.95
C ARG A 8 -1.92 19.71 24.41
N ARG A 9 -0.86 19.89 25.20
CA ARG A 9 -0.85 19.51 26.64
C ARG A 9 -1.79 20.35 27.50
N ARG A 10 -2.11 21.58 27.08
CA ARG A 10 -2.95 22.52 27.85
C ARG A 10 -4.40 22.57 27.36
N ALA A 11 -4.63 22.34 26.07
CA ALA A 11 -5.94 22.59 25.44
C ALA A 11 -6.30 21.60 24.30
N GLY A 12 -5.50 20.57 24.04
CA GLY A 12 -5.74 19.61 22.96
C GLY A 12 -6.73 18.49 23.33
N ALA A 13 -7.17 17.72 22.33
CA ALA A 13 -8.18 16.64 22.45
C ALA A 13 -7.72 15.38 23.24
N GLY A 14 -6.84 15.53 24.24
CA GLY A 14 -6.33 14.47 25.11
C GLY A 14 -5.92 14.96 26.50
N VAL A 15 -6.41 16.14 26.92
CA VAL A 15 -6.23 16.62 28.29
C VAL A 15 -7.08 15.74 29.22
N VAL A 16 -6.41 14.95 30.06
CA VAL A 16 -7.07 14.12 31.08
C VAL A 16 -7.76 15.04 32.07
N GLN A 17 -9.10 14.99 32.15
CA GLN A 17 -9.84 15.75 33.14
C GLN A 17 -9.65 15.12 34.52
N PRO A 18 -9.63 15.92 35.61
CA PRO A 18 -9.53 15.37 36.96
C PRO A 18 -10.73 14.47 37.24
N GLY A 19 -10.50 13.14 37.30
CA GLY A 19 -11.54 12.13 37.57
C GLY A 19 -11.73 11.07 36.47
N GLU A 20 -11.13 11.23 35.29
CA GLU A 20 -11.12 10.18 34.26
C GLU A 20 -9.96 9.21 34.50
N ALA A 21 -10.27 7.92 34.68
CA ALA A 21 -9.24 6.88 34.68
C ALA A 21 -8.49 6.95 33.33
N PRO A 22 -7.15 6.87 33.31
CA PRO A 22 -6.39 7.02 32.08
C PRO A 22 -6.82 5.93 31.09
N ALA A 23 -7.60 6.32 30.08
CA ALA A 23 -7.86 5.48 28.92
C ALA A 23 -6.48 5.09 28.36
N GLY A 24 -6.20 3.79 28.35
CA GLY A 24 -4.87 3.18 28.24
C GLY A 24 -3.83 4.05 27.55
N ALA A 25 -2.79 4.43 28.31
CA ALA A 25 -1.70 5.32 27.94
C ALA A 25 -1.42 5.34 26.42
N ALA A 26 -2.12 6.21 25.70
CA ALA A 26 -1.80 6.52 24.33
C ALA A 26 -0.43 7.20 24.36
N GLN A 27 0.60 6.43 24.05
CA GLN A 27 2.01 6.80 24.15
C GLN A 27 2.22 8.23 23.61
N ASP A 28 2.82 9.09 24.45
CA ASP A 28 3.09 10.49 24.11
C ASP A 28 4.06 10.54 22.91
N PRO A 29 3.68 11.14 21.76
CA PRO A 29 4.57 11.29 20.61
C PRO A 29 5.82 12.14 20.91
N ALA A 30 5.94 12.74 22.10
CA ALA A 30 7.14 13.40 22.59
C ALA A 30 8.24 12.43 23.10
N ASN A 31 7.92 11.16 23.36
CA ASN A 31 8.95 10.18 23.73
C ASN A 31 9.55 9.55 22.46
N PRO A 32 10.88 9.63 22.25
CA PRO A 32 11.52 8.92 21.15
C PRO A 32 11.22 7.43 21.28
N ILE A 33 10.58 6.84 20.27
CA ILE A 33 10.35 5.40 20.23
C ILE A 33 11.73 4.74 20.05
N GLY A 34 12.27 4.22 21.15
CA GLY A 34 13.58 3.57 21.16
C GLY A 34 13.58 2.28 20.34
N GLY A 35 14.55 2.11 19.45
CA GLY A 35 14.80 0.87 18.72
C GLY A 35 15.26 1.10 17.28
N GLY A 36 16.40 0.51 16.92
CA GLY A 36 16.98 0.65 15.59
C GLY A 36 16.27 -0.18 14.52
N LEU A 37 16.71 -0.03 13.26
CA LEU A 37 16.21 -0.77 12.09
C LEU A 37 16.17 -2.29 12.33
N LEU A 38 17.14 -2.84 13.05
CA LEU A 38 17.22 -4.26 13.40
C LEU A 38 16.04 -4.73 14.29
N ALA A 39 15.57 -3.88 15.21
CA ALA A 39 14.40 -4.18 16.03
C ALA A 39 13.12 -4.15 15.21
N GLY A 40 13.02 -3.27 14.21
CA GLY A 40 11.92 -3.27 13.24
C GLY A 40 11.92 -4.51 12.35
N LEU A 41 13.10 -4.96 11.91
CA LEU A 41 13.25 -6.15 11.08
C LEU A 41 12.91 -7.43 11.86
N SER A 42 13.34 -7.54 13.12
CA SER A 42 13.00 -8.70 13.96
C SER A 42 11.50 -8.77 14.25
N LEU A 43 10.84 -7.63 14.48
CA LEU A 43 9.38 -7.58 14.61
C LEU A 43 8.66 -7.97 13.33
N LEU A 44 9.15 -7.49 12.18
CA LEU A 44 8.62 -7.84 10.86
C LEU A 44 8.65 -9.37 10.71
N LEU A 45 9.82 -9.98 10.90
CA LEU A 45 10.05 -11.42 10.72
C LEU A 45 9.23 -12.30 11.68
N ARG A 46 8.87 -11.79 12.88
CA ARG A 46 8.04 -12.53 13.84
C ARG A 46 6.55 -12.49 13.51
N SER A 47 6.07 -11.48 12.78
CA SER A 47 4.66 -11.32 12.46
C SER A 47 4.36 -11.69 11.02
N ARG A 48 3.64 -12.81 10.83
CA ARG A 48 3.14 -13.23 9.52
C ARG A 48 2.29 -12.15 8.84
N TYR A 49 1.60 -11.31 9.62
CA TYR A 49 0.82 -10.20 9.09
C TYR A 49 1.70 -9.08 8.57
N LEU A 50 2.72 -8.66 9.33
CA LEU A 50 3.65 -7.60 8.90
C LEU A 50 4.53 -8.06 7.72
N LEU A 51 4.96 -9.33 7.70
CA LEU A 51 5.59 -9.92 6.51
C LEU A 51 4.69 -9.87 5.29
N GLY A 52 3.39 -10.16 5.46
CA GLY A 52 2.42 -10.03 4.39
C GLY A 52 2.34 -8.60 3.85
N ILE A 53 2.34 -7.59 4.73
CA ILE A 53 2.36 -6.18 4.31
C ILE A 53 3.67 -5.85 3.58
N GLY A 54 4.82 -6.29 4.11
CA GLY A 54 6.11 -6.11 3.45
C GLY A 54 6.14 -6.73 2.05
N LEU A 55 5.71 -7.99 1.93
CA LEU A 55 5.60 -8.70 0.65
C LEU A 55 4.62 -8.01 -0.30
N PHE A 56 3.51 -7.49 0.18
CA PHE A 56 2.56 -6.73 -0.62
C PHE A 56 3.20 -5.48 -1.23
N VAL A 57 4.07 -4.81 -0.47
CA VAL A 57 4.83 -3.65 -0.96
C VAL A 57 5.91 -4.06 -1.96
N ILE A 58 6.60 -5.19 -1.73
CA ILE A 58 7.55 -5.74 -2.71
C ILE A 58 6.84 -6.03 -4.03
N LEU A 59 5.71 -6.75 -4.01
CA LEU A 59 4.97 -7.09 -5.22
C LEU A 59 4.46 -5.85 -5.96
N LEU A 60 4.00 -4.83 -5.23
CA LEU A 60 3.66 -3.51 -5.80
C LEU A 60 4.87 -2.87 -6.49
N ALA A 61 6.03 -2.87 -5.84
CA ALA A 61 7.27 -2.33 -6.40
C ALA A 61 7.69 -3.10 -7.65
N THR A 62 7.73 -4.44 -7.59
CA THR A 62 8.06 -5.33 -8.71
C THR A 62 7.16 -5.10 -9.92
N ALA A 63 5.84 -5.05 -9.73
CA ALA A 63 4.91 -4.75 -10.83
C ALA A 63 5.18 -3.38 -11.46
N SER A 64 5.56 -2.40 -10.65
CA SER A 64 5.92 -1.05 -11.11
C SER A 64 7.24 -1.06 -11.89
N THR A 65 8.24 -1.84 -11.44
CA THR A 65 9.52 -2.01 -12.13
C THR A 65 9.33 -2.67 -13.50
N PHE A 66 8.47 -3.68 -13.60
CA PHE A 66 8.18 -4.37 -14.88
C PHE A 66 7.54 -3.42 -15.89
N LEU A 67 6.52 -2.66 -15.45
CA LEU A 67 5.89 -1.65 -16.31
C LEU A 67 6.87 -0.54 -16.70
N TYR A 68 7.77 -0.15 -15.80
CA TYR A 68 8.81 0.84 -16.09
C TYR A 68 9.76 0.37 -17.21
N PHE A 69 10.15 -0.91 -17.22
CA PHE A 69 10.99 -1.43 -18.30
C PHE A 69 10.25 -1.49 -19.65
N GLU A 70 9.00 -1.93 -19.67
CA GLU A 70 8.17 -1.89 -20.89
C GLU A 70 7.96 -0.44 -21.35
N GLN A 71 7.82 0.49 -20.42
CA GLN A 71 7.75 1.93 -20.71
C GLN A 71 9.02 2.45 -21.37
N ALA A 72 10.19 2.16 -20.81
CA ALA A 72 11.45 2.58 -21.40
C ALA A 72 11.60 2.06 -22.84
N ARG A 73 11.23 0.79 -23.07
CA ARG A 73 11.26 0.15 -24.40
C ARG A 73 10.26 0.79 -25.37
N LEU A 74 8.97 0.79 -25.04
CA LEU A 74 7.90 1.24 -25.94
C LEU A 74 7.94 2.75 -26.20
N VAL A 75 8.42 3.55 -25.24
CA VAL A 75 8.61 4.99 -25.45
C VAL A 75 9.78 5.26 -26.39
N ALA A 76 10.90 4.53 -26.24
CA ALA A 76 12.04 4.68 -27.14
C ALA A 76 11.68 4.31 -28.58
N GLU A 77 10.82 3.30 -28.77
CA GLU A 77 10.34 2.87 -30.08
C GLU A 77 9.32 3.85 -30.68
N ALA A 78 8.34 4.31 -29.90
CA ALA A 78 7.26 5.16 -30.40
C ALA A 78 7.61 6.65 -30.51
N PHE A 79 8.56 7.13 -29.69
CA PHE A 79 8.91 8.55 -29.59
C PHE A 79 10.44 8.75 -29.59
N PRO A 80 11.08 8.86 -30.76
CA PRO A 80 12.53 9.04 -30.85
C PRO A 80 13.02 10.38 -30.28
N GLU A 81 12.22 11.44 -30.40
CA GLU A 81 12.58 12.77 -29.93
C GLU A 81 12.33 12.96 -28.42
N ARG A 82 13.36 13.41 -27.69
CA ARG A 82 13.28 13.70 -26.25
C ARG A 82 12.16 14.67 -25.88
N THR A 83 11.91 15.69 -26.71
CA THR A 83 10.83 16.66 -26.47
C THR A 83 9.45 16.00 -26.46
N ARG A 84 9.19 15.06 -27.38
CA ARG A 84 7.93 14.30 -27.41
C ARG A 84 7.82 13.36 -26.21
N GLN A 85 8.91 12.68 -25.83
CA GLN A 85 8.93 11.84 -24.63
C GLN A 85 8.51 12.64 -23.38
N THR A 86 9.09 13.83 -23.20
CA THR A 86 8.73 14.73 -22.08
C THR A 86 7.26 15.13 -22.13
N GLN A 87 6.75 15.57 -23.28
CA GLN A 87 5.33 15.95 -23.43
C GLN A 87 4.39 14.80 -23.07
N VAL A 88 4.67 13.60 -23.56
CA VAL A 88 3.88 12.39 -23.27
C VAL A 88 3.90 12.08 -21.77
N PHE A 89 5.07 12.12 -21.12
CA PHE A 89 5.15 11.90 -19.68
C PHE A 89 4.43 12.98 -18.87
N SER A 90 4.49 14.25 -19.30
CA SER A 90 3.74 15.34 -18.67
C SER A 90 2.23 15.10 -18.75
N VAL A 91 1.71 14.68 -19.91
CA VAL A 91 0.28 14.37 -20.09
C VAL A 91 -0.14 13.15 -19.25
N LEU A 92 0.66 12.08 -19.25
CA LEU A 92 0.39 10.91 -18.42
C LEU A 92 0.35 11.28 -16.93
N ASP A 93 1.30 12.08 -16.47
CA ASP A 93 1.36 12.49 -15.07
C ASP A 93 0.17 13.38 -14.69
N ALA A 94 -0.13 14.40 -15.50
CA ALA A 94 -1.29 15.26 -15.30
C ALA A 94 -2.60 14.45 -15.26
N THR A 95 -2.75 13.49 -16.17
CA THR A 95 -3.93 12.60 -16.23
C THR A 95 -4.05 11.75 -14.96
N VAL A 96 -2.94 11.15 -14.50
CA VAL A 96 -2.92 10.38 -13.26
C VAL A 96 -3.33 11.22 -12.07
N GLN A 97 -2.78 12.43 -11.94
CA GLN A 97 -3.07 13.30 -10.81
C GLN A 97 -4.53 13.75 -10.82
N ALA A 98 -5.05 14.17 -11.99
CA ALA A 98 -6.44 14.57 -12.15
C ALA A 98 -7.42 13.43 -11.83
N LEU A 99 -7.19 12.24 -12.38
CA LEU A 99 -8.02 11.06 -12.10
C LEU A 99 -7.89 10.61 -10.65
N THR A 100 -6.71 10.70 -10.04
CA THR A 100 -6.53 10.39 -8.62
C THR A 100 -7.39 11.29 -7.74
N ILE A 101 -7.39 12.60 -7.98
CA ILE A 101 -8.23 13.55 -7.24
C ILE A 101 -9.71 13.20 -7.41
N LEU A 102 -10.15 12.92 -8.64
CA LEU A 102 -11.53 12.53 -8.92
C LEU A 102 -11.92 11.25 -8.17
N VAL A 103 -11.09 10.20 -8.23
CA VAL A 103 -11.36 8.94 -7.53
C VAL A 103 -11.36 9.16 -6.01
N GLN A 104 -10.44 9.96 -5.46
CA GLN A 104 -10.37 10.24 -4.03
C GLN A 104 -11.61 10.99 -3.52
N LEU A 105 -12.07 12.02 -4.25
CA LEU A 105 -13.23 12.83 -3.86
C LEU A 105 -14.55 12.04 -3.93
N PHE A 106 -14.74 11.23 -4.98
CA PHE A 106 -16.03 10.58 -5.23
C PHE A 106 -16.10 9.12 -4.75
N PHE A 107 -15.01 8.36 -4.85
CA PHE A 107 -15.04 6.91 -4.73
C PHE A 107 -14.31 6.37 -3.50
N THR A 108 -13.11 6.87 -3.15
CA THR A 108 -12.29 6.29 -2.06
C THR A 108 -13.04 6.19 -0.74
N GLY A 109 -13.65 7.29 -0.28
CA GLY A 109 -14.40 7.30 0.99
C GLY A 109 -15.65 6.41 0.95
N ARG A 110 -16.32 6.31 -0.21
CA ARG A 110 -17.50 5.45 -0.38
C ARG A 110 -17.12 3.97 -0.44
N MET A 111 -16.04 3.62 -1.14
CA MET A 111 -15.55 2.25 -1.24
C MET A 111 -15.06 1.73 0.10
N ALA A 112 -14.29 2.53 0.85
CA ALA A 112 -13.78 2.14 2.17
C ALA A 112 -14.93 1.79 3.14
N ARG A 113 -16.00 2.60 3.15
CA ARG A 113 -17.16 2.35 4.02
C ARG A 113 -18.04 1.18 3.57
N ARG A 114 -18.19 0.98 2.25
CA ARG A 114 -19.16 0.01 1.71
C ARG A 114 -18.57 -1.38 1.47
N TYR A 115 -17.29 -1.46 1.10
CA TYR A 115 -16.65 -2.69 0.64
C TYR A 115 -15.44 -3.11 1.47
N GLY A 116 -15.04 -2.31 2.47
CA GLY A 116 -13.97 -2.66 3.40
C GLY A 116 -12.56 -2.59 2.81
N VAL A 117 -11.60 -3.01 3.63
CA VAL A 117 -10.16 -2.96 3.32
C VAL A 117 -9.78 -4.01 2.29
N THR A 118 -10.47 -5.15 2.29
CA THR A 118 -10.21 -6.24 1.34
C THR A 118 -10.36 -5.78 -0.10
N VAL A 119 -11.42 -5.04 -0.44
CA VAL A 119 -11.64 -4.58 -1.82
C VAL A 119 -10.63 -3.51 -2.22
N LEU A 120 -10.28 -2.60 -1.31
CA LEU A 120 -9.25 -1.58 -1.55
C LEU A 120 -7.90 -2.19 -1.95
N LEU A 121 -7.52 -3.30 -1.32
CA LEU A 121 -6.23 -3.96 -1.54
C LEU A 121 -6.21 -4.94 -2.72
N THR A 122 -7.37 -5.37 -3.22
CA THR A 122 -7.48 -6.44 -4.24
C THR A 122 -7.88 -5.92 -5.61
N ALA A 123 -8.71 -4.87 -5.68
CA ALA A 123 -9.23 -4.36 -6.94
C ALA A 123 -8.11 -3.88 -7.87
N VAL A 124 -7.13 -3.15 -7.32
CA VAL A 124 -6.02 -2.59 -8.11
C VAL A 124 -5.10 -3.70 -8.66
N PRO A 125 -4.60 -4.64 -7.84
CA PRO A 125 -3.81 -5.77 -8.37
C PRO A 125 -4.52 -6.60 -9.44
N LEU A 126 -5.83 -6.86 -9.30
CA LEU A 126 -6.61 -7.57 -10.31
C LEU A 126 -6.71 -6.78 -11.62
N ALA A 127 -6.96 -5.48 -11.53
CA ALA A 127 -6.99 -4.61 -12.71
C ALA A 127 -5.61 -4.55 -13.40
N VAL A 128 -4.53 -4.50 -12.62
CA VAL A 128 -3.14 -4.55 -13.12
C VAL A 128 -2.82 -5.90 -13.76
N THR A 129 -3.33 -7.00 -13.20
CA THR A 129 -3.21 -8.35 -13.81
C THR A 129 -3.82 -8.37 -15.20
N CYS A 130 -5.05 -7.86 -15.34
CA CYS A 130 -5.70 -7.73 -16.65
C CYS A 130 -4.88 -6.84 -17.58
N GLY A 131 -4.33 -5.74 -17.08
CA GLY A 131 -3.45 -4.86 -17.82
C GLY A 131 -2.21 -5.56 -18.40
N PHE A 132 -1.54 -6.38 -17.59
CA PHE A 132 -0.41 -7.18 -18.06
C PHE A 132 -0.80 -8.23 -19.09
N LEU A 133 -1.95 -8.88 -18.93
CA LEU A 133 -2.45 -9.84 -19.93
C LEU A 133 -2.74 -9.16 -21.27
N VAL A 134 -3.39 -8.00 -21.25
CA VAL A 134 -3.63 -7.22 -22.48
C VAL A 134 -2.30 -6.76 -23.09
N LEU A 135 -1.33 -6.33 -22.27
CA LEU A 135 -0.01 -5.92 -22.75
C LEU A 135 0.78 -7.09 -23.37
N ALA A 136 0.60 -8.32 -22.86
CA ALA A 136 1.20 -9.52 -23.43
C ALA A 136 0.67 -9.83 -24.84
N MET A 137 -0.59 -9.51 -25.12
CA MET A 137 -1.22 -9.70 -26.44
C MET A 137 -0.98 -8.51 -27.37
N LEU A 138 -1.02 -7.29 -26.84
CA LEU A 138 -0.96 -6.03 -27.57
C LEU A 138 0.08 -5.10 -26.93
N PRO A 139 1.39 -5.34 -27.16
CA PRO A 139 2.49 -4.60 -26.54
C PRO A 139 2.65 -3.22 -27.21
N THR A 140 1.66 -2.35 -27.04
CA THR A 140 1.64 -1.00 -27.62
C THR A 140 1.78 0.05 -26.52
N PHE A 141 2.33 1.21 -26.88
CA PHE A 141 2.44 2.33 -25.95
C PHE A 141 1.08 2.76 -25.37
N GLY A 142 0.01 2.73 -26.17
CA GLY A 142 -1.34 3.10 -25.71
C GLY A 142 -1.89 2.16 -24.63
N VAL A 143 -1.72 0.85 -24.80
CA VAL A 143 -2.09 -0.14 -23.77
C VAL A 143 -1.28 0.09 -22.50
N LEU A 144 0.04 0.21 -22.63
CA LEU A 144 0.94 0.49 -21.50
C LEU A 144 0.51 1.77 -20.76
N ALA A 145 0.24 2.86 -21.47
CA ALA A 145 -0.21 4.12 -20.90
C ALA A 145 -1.48 3.94 -20.06
N GLY A 146 -2.47 3.19 -20.58
CA GLY A 146 -3.68 2.85 -19.85
C GLY A 146 -3.41 2.08 -18.56
N VAL A 147 -2.55 1.05 -18.62
CA VAL A 147 -2.16 0.25 -17.45
C VAL A 147 -1.40 1.09 -16.43
N MET A 148 -0.49 1.96 -16.88
CA MET A 148 0.24 2.88 -16.01
C MET A 148 -0.70 3.85 -15.28
N ILE A 149 -1.66 4.43 -15.99
CA ILE A 149 -2.65 5.33 -15.39
C ILE A 149 -3.46 4.57 -14.34
N LEU A 150 -4.03 3.42 -14.71
CA LEU A 150 -4.82 2.57 -13.82
C LEU A 150 -4.04 2.19 -12.55
N ARG A 151 -2.80 1.71 -12.72
CA ARG A 151 -1.91 1.32 -11.60
C ARG A 151 -1.66 2.50 -10.67
N ARG A 152 -1.28 3.67 -11.21
CA ARG A 152 -0.93 4.85 -10.42
C ARG A 152 -2.14 5.45 -9.69
N VAL A 153 -3.25 5.61 -10.40
CA VAL A 153 -4.52 6.10 -9.82
C VAL A 153 -4.99 5.14 -8.73
N GLY A 154 -4.99 3.83 -9.00
CA GLY A 154 -5.33 2.81 -8.02
C GLY A 154 -4.40 2.82 -6.80
N GLU A 155 -3.09 2.98 -7.02
CA GLU A 155 -2.13 3.10 -5.92
C GLU A 155 -2.46 4.28 -5.01
N TYR A 156 -2.62 5.46 -5.60
CA TYR A 156 -2.79 6.70 -4.84
C TYR A 156 -4.18 6.82 -4.20
N ALA A 157 -5.22 6.39 -4.91
CA ALA A 157 -6.59 6.54 -4.44
C ALA A 157 -7.07 5.38 -3.56
N LEU A 158 -6.55 4.16 -3.73
CA LEU A 158 -7.07 2.95 -3.07
C LEU A 158 -6.02 2.23 -2.22
N LEU A 159 -4.85 1.93 -2.78
CA LEU A 159 -3.86 1.11 -2.08
C LEU A 159 -3.16 1.84 -0.94
N ARG A 160 -2.82 3.12 -1.13
CA ARG A 160 -2.25 3.94 -0.05
C ARG A 160 -3.17 4.00 1.18
N PRO A 161 -4.45 4.41 1.07
CA PRO A 161 -5.35 4.38 2.22
C PRO A 161 -5.61 2.97 2.74
N GLY A 162 -5.78 1.97 1.86
CA GLY A 162 -5.96 0.57 2.29
C GLY A 162 -4.78 0.05 3.12
N ARG A 163 -3.53 0.37 2.72
CA ARG A 163 -2.33 0.01 3.49
C ARG A 163 -2.25 0.76 4.82
N GLU A 164 -2.57 2.05 4.85
CA GLU A 164 -2.64 2.82 6.10
C GLU A 164 -3.63 2.16 7.09
N MET A 165 -4.77 1.69 6.59
CA MET A 165 -5.77 0.96 7.40
C MET A 165 -5.23 -0.35 7.96
N LEU A 166 -4.40 -1.11 7.22
CA LEU A 166 -3.81 -2.35 7.75
C LEU A 166 -2.98 -2.13 9.03
N PHE A 167 -2.42 -0.94 9.22
CA PHE A 167 -1.62 -0.60 10.39
C PHE A 167 -2.44 -0.07 11.58
N THR A 168 -3.77 0.06 11.49
CA THR A 168 -4.58 0.56 12.61
C THR A 168 -4.77 -0.48 13.72
N VAL A 169 -4.64 -1.76 13.39
CA VAL A 169 -4.70 -2.89 14.34
C VAL A 169 -3.33 -3.25 14.93
N VAL A 170 -2.31 -2.47 14.60
CA VAL A 170 -0.92 -2.68 15.05
C VAL A 170 -0.60 -1.64 16.11
N ASP A 171 0.05 -2.06 17.20
CA ASP A 171 0.47 -1.15 18.26
C ASP A 171 1.42 -0.06 17.72
N PRO A 172 1.40 1.17 18.29
CA PRO A 172 2.12 2.30 17.72
C PRO A 172 3.62 2.04 17.53
N GLU A 173 4.28 1.47 18.52
CA GLU A 173 5.72 1.17 18.47
C GLU A 173 6.06 0.23 17.31
N THR A 174 5.32 -0.88 17.19
CA THR A 174 5.48 -1.83 16.07
C THR A 174 5.21 -1.17 14.74
N LYS A 175 4.14 -0.36 14.65
CA LYS A 175 3.79 0.37 13.42
C LYS A 175 4.95 1.25 12.97
N TYR A 176 5.52 2.08 13.85
CA TYR A 176 6.60 3.00 13.47
C TYR A 176 7.85 2.25 13.02
N LYS A 177 8.28 1.23 13.76
CA LYS A 177 9.49 0.45 13.43
C LYS A 177 9.32 -0.36 12.15
N ALA A 178 8.21 -1.08 12.02
CA ALA A 178 7.94 -1.91 10.85
C ALA A 178 7.73 -1.06 9.59
N LYS A 179 6.96 0.04 9.68
CA LYS A 179 6.71 0.92 8.54
C LYS A 179 8.01 1.52 8.01
N ASN A 180 8.90 2.00 8.90
CA ASN A 180 10.20 2.53 8.46
C ASN A 180 11.04 1.47 7.73
N VAL A 181 11.11 0.24 8.24
CA VAL A 181 11.84 -0.86 7.59
C VAL A 181 11.21 -1.22 6.23
N ILE A 182 9.87 -1.25 6.14
CA ILE A 182 9.17 -1.54 4.90
C ILE A 182 9.44 -0.46 3.84
N ASP A 183 9.30 0.81 4.23
CA ASP A 183 9.41 1.95 3.30
C ASP A 183 10.86 2.20 2.85
N THR A 184 11.86 1.81 3.66
CA THR A 184 13.29 2.01 3.34
C THR A 184 13.93 0.73 2.79
N ALA A 185 14.15 -0.28 3.64
CA ALA A 185 14.93 -1.46 3.28
C ALA A 185 14.17 -2.39 2.34
N VAL A 186 12.91 -2.70 2.64
CA VAL A 186 12.14 -3.70 1.89
C VAL A 186 11.79 -3.18 0.50
N TYR A 187 11.33 -1.93 0.39
CA TYR A 187 11.02 -1.32 -0.91
C TYR A 187 12.27 -1.29 -1.81
N ARG A 188 13.41 -0.85 -1.27
CA ARG A 188 14.67 -0.74 -2.04
C ARG A 188 15.26 -2.09 -2.42
N ALA A 189 15.22 -3.05 -1.50
CA ALA A 189 15.62 -4.42 -1.83
C ALA A 189 14.70 -5.02 -2.91
N GLY A 190 13.39 -4.72 -2.83
CA GLY A 190 12.40 -5.09 -3.83
C GLY A 190 12.77 -4.59 -5.23
N ASP A 191 13.12 -3.31 -5.37
CA ASP A 191 13.53 -2.74 -6.68
C ASP A 191 14.74 -3.48 -7.28
N ALA A 192 15.79 -3.74 -6.49
CA ALA A 192 16.98 -4.45 -6.96
C ALA A 192 16.69 -5.89 -7.36
N VAL A 193 15.95 -6.63 -6.52
CA VAL A 193 15.55 -8.02 -6.82
C VAL A 193 14.67 -8.07 -8.06
N SER A 194 13.75 -7.11 -8.22
CA SER A 194 12.85 -7.04 -9.37
C SER A 194 13.60 -6.81 -10.68
N ALA A 195 14.64 -5.96 -10.66
CA ALA A 195 15.51 -5.77 -11.82
C ALA A 195 16.26 -7.06 -12.19
N TRP A 196 16.80 -7.79 -11.21
CA TRP A 196 17.47 -9.07 -11.47
C TRP A 196 16.53 -10.16 -11.98
N VAL A 197 15.32 -10.27 -11.42
CA VAL A 197 14.30 -11.21 -11.91
C VAL A 197 13.97 -10.91 -13.37
N LYS A 198 13.79 -9.63 -13.71
CA LYS A 198 13.50 -9.19 -15.08
C LYS A 198 14.66 -9.54 -16.04
N THR A 199 15.90 -9.22 -15.66
CA THR A 199 17.10 -9.61 -16.42
C THR A 199 17.20 -11.12 -16.61
N GLY A 200 16.87 -11.91 -15.58
CA GLY A 200 16.82 -13.37 -15.67
C GLY A 200 15.76 -13.87 -16.66
N ILE A 201 14.56 -13.30 -16.63
CA ILE A 201 13.47 -13.64 -17.58
C ILE A 201 13.86 -13.30 -19.02
N ASP A 202 14.46 -12.12 -19.22
CA ASP A 202 14.95 -11.70 -20.53
C ASP A 202 16.02 -12.66 -21.05
N ALA A 203 16.97 -13.06 -20.19
CA ALA A 203 18.04 -13.98 -20.55
C ALA A 203 17.52 -15.38 -20.95
N LEU A 204 16.40 -15.82 -20.40
CA LEU A 204 15.81 -17.13 -20.72
C LEU A 204 15.01 -17.16 -22.02
N SER A 205 14.35 -16.06 -22.38
CA SER A 205 13.31 -16.08 -23.44
C SER A 205 13.46 -15.05 -24.54
N GLY A 206 14.08 -13.90 -24.26
CA GLY A 206 14.25 -12.79 -25.21
C GLY A 206 12.95 -12.15 -25.75
N HIS A 207 11.78 -12.68 -25.42
CA HIS A 207 10.51 -12.27 -26.03
C HIS A 207 9.71 -11.36 -25.08
N PRO A 208 9.29 -10.15 -25.51
CA PRO A 208 8.58 -9.18 -24.64
C PRO A 208 7.32 -9.71 -23.93
N ALA A 209 6.61 -10.67 -24.54
CA ALA A 209 5.40 -11.25 -23.97
C ALA A 209 5.67 -12.06 -22.68
N THR A 210 6.87 -12.60 -22.48
CA THR A 210 7.19 -13.38 -21.26
C THR A 210 7.28 -12.49 -20.04
N VAL A 211 7.82 -11.28 -20.18
CA VAL A 211 7.88 -10.28 -19.10
C VAL A 211 6.46 -9.83 -18.72
N ALA A 212 5.61 -9.60 -19.70
CA ALA A 212 4.21 -9.24 -19.46
C ALA A 212 3.42 -10.38 -18.76
N LEU A 213 3.59 -11.63 -19.20
CA LEU A 213 2.96 -12.78 -18.55
C LEU A 213 3.48 -13.02 -17.13
N ALA A 214 4.80 -12.90 -16.90
CA ALA A 214 5.37 -12.96 -15.56
C ALA A 214 4.82 -11.85 -14.66
N GLY A 215 4.70 -10.62 -15.21
CA GLY A 215 4.04 -9.50 -14.55
C GLY A 215 2.58 -9.80 -14.18
N ALA A 216 1.82 -10.46 -15.05
CA ALA A 216 0.45 -10.90 -14.75
C ALA A 216 0.40 -11.91 -13.59
N VAL A 217 1.27 -12.92 -13.60
CA VAL A 217 1.35 -13.91 -12.50
C VAL A 217 1.70 -13.23 -11.17
N LEU A 218 2.67 -12.30 -11.19
CA LEU A 218 3.05 -11.53 -10.01
C LEU A 218 1.91 -10.64 -9.50
N ALA A 219 1.19 -9.96 -10.41
CA ALA A 219 0.04 -9.12 -10.07
C ALA A 219 -1.15 -9.96 -9.54
N LEU A 220 -1.31 -11.19 -10.01
CA LEU A 220 -2.32 -12.11 -9.50
C LEU A 220 -1.96 -12.61 -8.08
N ALA A 221 -0.69 -12.97 -7.85
CA ALA A 221 -0.21 -13.30 -6.51
C ALA A 221 -0.37 -12.11 -5.55
N TRP A 222 -0.13 -10.90 -6.06
CA TRP A 222 -0.35 -9.66 -5.34
C TRP A 222 -1.82 -9.44 -4.97
N ALA A 223 -2.74 -9.72 -5.89
CA ALA A 223 -4.18 -9.70 -5.61
C ALA A 223 -4.56 -10.69 -4.51
N GLY A 224 -4.08 -11.95 -4.59
CA GLY A 224 -4.33 -12.97 -3.58
C GLY A 224 -3.81 -12.56 -2.20
N LEU A 225 -2.64 -11.94 -2.14
CA LEU A 225 -2.07 -11.42 -0.90
C LEU A 225 -2.87 -10.25 -0.34
N GLY A 226 -3.31 -9.31 -1.18
CA GLY A 226 -4.18 -8.21 -0.79
C GLY A 226 -5.50 -8.70 -0.20
N TRP A 227 -6.07 -9.75 -0.79
CA TRP A 227 -7.30 -10.38 -0.30
C TRP A 227 -7.09 -11.01 1.06
N TRP A 228 -6.01 -11.77 1.22
CA TRP A 228 -5.66 -12.41 2.48
C TRP A 228 -5.43 -11.38 3.59
N LEU A 229 -4.68 -10.30 3.31
CA LEU A 229 -4.44 -9.20 4.25
C LEU A 229 -5.73 -8.51 4.67
N GLY A 230 -6.59 -8.19 3.70
CA GLY A 230 -7.88 -7.56 3.96
C GLY A 230 -8.79 -8.39 4.85
N ARG A 231 -8.95 -9.69 4.54
CA ARG A 231 -9.78 -10.58 5.37
C ARG A 231 -9.22 -10.74 6.78
N ARG A 232 -7.90 -10.82 6.91
CA ARG A 232 -7.25 -10.93 8.23
C ARG A 232 -7.41 -9.65 9.05
N HIS A 233 -7.44 -8.48 8.40
CA HIS A 233 -7.69 -7.20 9.05
C HIS A 233 -9.15 -7.08 9.50
N GLU A 234 -10.10 -7.40 8.62
CA GLU A 234 -11.54 -7.40 8.94
C GLU A 234 -11.89 -8.41 10.05
N GLY A 235 -11.26 -9.58 10.05
CA GLY A 235 -11.42 -10.57 11.12
C GLY A 235 -10.90 -10.12 12.49
N GLN A 236 -9.93 -9.21 12.53
CA GLN A 236 -9.43 -8.60 13.78
C GLN A 236 -10.32 -7.45 14.28
N LEU A 237 -11.18 -6.91 13.40
CA LEU A 237 -12.19 -5.90 13.74
C LEU A 237 -13.56 -6.52 14.09
N GLY A 238 -13.73 -7.84 13.92
CA GLY A 238 -14.91 -8.61 14.33
C GLY A 238 -15.11 -8.64 15.86
N PRO A 239 -16.33 -8.92 16.37
CA PRO A 239 -16.84 -8.39 17.64
C PRO A 239 -16.13 -8.91 18.89
N SER A 240 -15.06 -8.23 19.30
CA SER A 240 -14.56 -8.22 20.69
C SER A 240 -15.19 -7.09 21.53
N ALA A 241 -16.15 -6.35 20.98
CA ALA A 241 -16.98 -5.40 21.72
C ALA A 241 -18.26 -6.09 22.21
N GLY A 242 -18.11 -7.03 23.16
CA GLY A 242 -19.24 -7.38 24.01
C GLY A 242 -19.66 -6.14 24.81
N PRO A 243 -20.96 -5.81 24.91
CA PRO A 243 -21.40 -4.63 25.65
C PRO A 243 -20.90 -4.72 27.11
N PRO A 244 -20.24 -3.70 27.66
CA PRO A 244 -19.94 -3.67 29.07
C PRO A 244 -21.25 -3.50 29.85
N GLY A 245 -21.60 -4.51 30.65
CA GLY A 245 -22.53 -4.36 31.77
C GLY A 245 -23.90 -4.98 31.59
N ARG A 246 -24.03 -6.25 32.02
CA ARG A 246 -25.25 -6.80 32.67
C ARG A 246 -24.92 -7.95 33.63
N ALA A 247 -23.84 -7.83 34.42
CA ALA A 247 -23.50 -8.84 35.44
C ALA A 247 -23.50 -8.33 36.89
N ALA A 248 -23.86 -7.07 37.16
CA ALA A 248 -23.82 -6.50 38.51
C ALA A 248 -25.21 -6.19 39.13
N ALA A 249 -26.33 -6.54 38.48
CA ALA A 249 -27.67 -6.21 38.97
C ALA A 249 -28.47 -7.40 39.56
N ALA A 250 -27.85 -8.57 39.74
CA ALA A 250 -28.54 -9.77 40.24
C ALA A 250 -28.08 -10.24 41.63
N GLN A 251 -27.34 -9.41 42.39
CA GLN A 251 -26.88 -9.76 43.74
C GLN A 251 -27.40 -8.82 44.84
N GLN A 252 -28.53 -8.16 44.57
CA GLN A 252 -29.30 -7.37 45.56
C GLN A 252 -30.80 -7.61 45.39
N ARG A 253 -31.24 -8.87 45.46
CA ARG A 253 -32.62 -9.23 45.79
C ARG A 253 -32.62 -10.43 46.71
#